data_AF-A0A926PNJ4-F1
#
_entry.id   AF-A0A926PNJ4-F1
#
_cell.length_a   1.000
_cell.length_b   1.000
_cell.length_c   1.000
_cell.angle_alpha   90.00
_cell.angle_beta   90.00
_cell.angle_gamma   90.00
#
_symmetry.space_group_name_H-M   'P 1'
#
loop_
_entity.id
_entity.type
_entity.pdbx_description
1 polymer ?
#
loop_
_entity_poly.entity_id
_entity_poly.type
_entity_poly.pdbx_seq_one_letter_code
_entity_poly.pdbx_strand_id
1 'polypeptide(L)'
;MRYANTLYGAAYQFDLRYRLQAYQMAWVLAEAKIPIVVTLPATRFVIWINLQSPSYGVLVRQDVSLLKTLSLVSLALRKGKPKQLEPNSSKQKLSLYPR
;
A
#
# COMPACT_ATOMS: atom_id res chain seq x y z
N MET A 1 -13.45 8.07 -15.19
CA MET A 1 -14.34 8.61 -14.13
C MET A 1 -13.86 10.01 -13.76
N ARG A 2 -14.76 10.97 -13.50
CA ARG A 2 -14.38 12.32 -13.02
C ARG A 2 -14.73 12.44 -11.54
N TYR A 3 -13.79 12.90 -10.73
CA TYR A 3 -13.96 13.12 -9.29
C TYR A 3 -13.21 14.37 -8.87
N ALA A 4 -13.83 15.25 -8.08
CA ALA A 4 -13.24 16.52 -7.65
C ALA A 4 -12.58 17.30 -8.81
N ASN A 5 -13.31 17.45 -9.92
CA ASN A 5 -12.85 18.08 -11.17
C ASN A 5 -11.61 17.46 -11.84
N THR A 6 -11.16 16.30 -11.37
CA THR A 6 -9.98 15.60 -11.89
C THR A 6 -10.41 14.34 -12.64
N LEU A 7 -9.69 14.00 -13.71
CA LEU A 7 -9.96 12.81 -14.51
C LEU A 7 -9.13 11.63 -14.03
N TYR A 8 -9.81 10.49 -13.86
CA TYR A 8 -9.21 9.23 -13.47
C TYR A 8 -9.51 8.14 -14.51
N GLY A 9 -8.50 7.34 -14.83
CA GLY A 9 -8.62 6.15 -15.68
C GLY A 9 -8.70 4.89 -14.83
N ALA A 10 -9.44 3.89 -15.30
CA ALA A 10 -9.52 2.60 -14.61
C ALA A 10 -8.19 1.86 -14.78
N ALA A 11 -7.53 1.52 -13.68
CA ALA A 11 -6.30 0.74 -13.70
C ALA A 11 -6.54 -0.72 -13.30
N TYR A 12 -7.39 -0.95 -12.30
CA TYR A 12 -7.69 -2.31 -11.82
C TYR A 12 -9.19 -2.54 -11.62
N GLN A 13 -9.63 -3.75 -11.96
CA GLN A 13 -11.00 -4.22 -11.71
C GLN A 13 -10.94 -5.55 -11.00
N PHE A 14 -11.73 -5.69 -9.94
CA PHE A 14 -11.83 -6.91 -9.16
C PHE A 14 -13.30 -7.31 -9.03
N ASP A 15 -13.62 -8.59 -9.19
CA ASP A 15 -14.94 -9.10 -8.78
C ASP A 15 -15.14 -8.94 -7.27
N LEU A 16 -16.39 -8.83 -6.82
CA LEU A 16 -16.74 -8.74 -5.39
C LEU A 16 -16.10 -9.83 -4.51
N ARG A 17 -15.93 -11.03 -5.07
CA ARG A 17 -15.28 -12.18 -4.40
C ARG A 17 -13.83 -11.88 -3.98
N TYR A 18 -13.19 -10.93 -4.66
CA TYR A 18 -11.81 -10.49 -4.40
C TYR A 18 -11.74 -9.12 -3.71
N ARG A 19 -12.75 -8.78 -2.88
CA ARG A 19 -12.80 -7.49 -2.16
C ARG A 19 -11.54 -7.20 -1.34
N LEU A 20 -10.97 -8.22 -0.70
CA LEU A 20 -9.78 -8.05 0.15
C LEU A 20 -8.57 -7.61 -0.69
N GLN A 21 -8.38 -8.24 -1.85
CA GLN A 21 -7.31 -7.90 -2.80
C GLN A 21 -7.49 -6.49 -3.35
N ALA A 22 -8.74 -6.07 -3.64
CA ALA A 22 -9.03 -4.72 -4.07
C ALA A 22 -8.64 -3.68 -3.00
N TYR A 23 -8.99 -3.91 -1.74
CA TYR A 23 -8.60 -3.02 -0.64
C TYR A 23 -7.10 -3.02 -0.38
N GLN A 24 -6.43 -4.18 -0.43
CA GLN A 24 -4.98 -4.26 -0.30
C GLN A 24 -4.27 -3.48 -1.41
N MET A 25 -4.75 -3.59 -2.65
CA MET A 25 -4.21 -2.82 -3.77
C MET A 25 -4.41 -1.31 -3.56
N ALA A 26 -5.63 -0.89 -3.21
CA ALA A 26 -5.93 0.51 -2.92
C ALA A 26 -5.04 1.05 -1.79
N TRP A 27 -4.82 0.25 -0.74
CA TRP A 27 -3.94 0.60 0.38
C TRP A 27 -2.49 0.81 -0.08
N VAL A 28 -1.93 -0.12 -0.86
CA VAL A 28 -0.55 -0.03 -1.37
C VAL A 28 -0.38 1.23 -2.24
N LEU A 29 -1.35 1.52 -3.11
CA LEU A 29 -1.32 2.71 -3.96
C LEU A 29 -1.44 4.01 -3.13
N ALA A 30 -2.28 4.02 -2.10
CA ALA A 30 -2.43 5.16 -1.20
C ALA A 30 -1.17 5.43 -0.36
N GLU A 31 -0.52 4.37 0.14
CA GLU A 31 0.77 4.45 0.84
C GLU A 31 1.86 5.02 -0.07
N ALA A 32 1.85 4.64 -1.34
CA ALA A 32 2.74 5.19 -2.38
C ALA A 32 2.37 6.61 -2.81
N LYS A 33 1.39 7.26 -2.17
CA LYS A 33 0.90 8.62 -2.46
C LYS A 33 0.38 8.80 -3.89
N ILE A 34 -0.11 7.72 -4.49
CA ILE A 34 -0.73 7.76 -5.82
C ILE A 34 -2.19 8.23 -5.64
N PRO A 35 -2.65 9.28 -6.36
CA PRO A 35 -4.03 9.73 -6.26
C PRO A 35 -4.97 8.69 -6.89
N ILE A 36 -5.80 8.07 -6.06
CA ILE A 36 -6.75 7.03 -6.46
C ILE A 36 -8.18 7.37 -6.05
N VAL A 37 -9.12 6.76 -6.75
CA VAL A 37 -10.54 6.67 -6.36
C VAL A 37 -10.94 5.21 -6.44
N VAL A 38 -11.66 4.71 -5.43
CA VAL A 38 -12.22 3.35 -5.45
C VAL A 38 -13.73 3.45 -5.54
N THR A 39 -14.32 2.76 -6.51
CA THR A 39 -15.77 2.67 -6.66
C THR A 39 -16.23 1.23 -6.62
N LEU A 40 -17.47 1.01 -6.20
CA LEU A 40 -18.11 -0.31 -6.14
C LEU A 40 -19.37 -0.37 -7.03
N PRO A 41 -19.24 -0.35 -8.37
CA PRO A 41 -20.38 -0.57 -9.24
C PRO A 41 -20.86 -2.02 -9.12
N ALA A 42 -22.07 -2.22 -8.61
CA ALA A 42 -22.93 -3.44 -8.53
C ALA A 42 -22.26 -4.80 -8.30
N THR A 43 -21.29 -5.20 -9.10
CA THR A 43 -20.64 -6.53 -9.11
C THR A 43 -19.11 -6.48 -9.05
N ARG A 44 -18.49 -5.29 -9.08
CA ARG A 44 -17.02 -5.14 -9.14
C ARG A 44 -16.52 -3.98 -8.30
N PHE A 45 -15.31 -4.12 -7.77
CA PHE A 45 -14.48 -3.01 -7.30
C PHE A 45 -13.65 -2.49 -8.46
N VAL A 46 -13.65 -1.18 -8.65
CA VAL A 46 -12.82 -0.52 -9.66
C VAL A 46 -11.91 0.48 -8.97
N ILE A 47 -10.61 0.35 -9.19
CA ILE A 47 -9.60 1.30 -8.74
C ILE A 47 -9.24 2.20 -9.91
N TRP A 48 -9.56 3.47 -9.75
CA TRP A 48 -9.26 4.53 -10.70
C TRP A 48 -8.02 5.29 -10.25
N ILE A 49 -7.16 5.65 -11.19
CA ILE A 49 -5.91 6.38 -10.93
C ILE A 49 -5.95 7.68 -11.73
N ASN A 50 -5.50 8.77 -11.12
CA ASN A 50 -5.45 10.08 -11.78
C ASN A 50 -4.60 9.98 -13.06
N LEU A 51 -5.17 10.42 -14.19
CA LEU A 51 -4.50 10.37 -15.50
C LEU A 51 -3.24 11.23 -15.57
N GLN A 52 -3.14 12.28 -14.74
CA GLN A 52 -1.96 13.14 -14.65
C GLN A 52 -0.85 12.52 -13.81
N SER A 53 -1.12 11.41 -13.09
CA SER A 53 -0.09 10.72 -12.34
C SER A 53 0.85 9.97 -13.30
N PRO A 54 2.17 10.12 -13.17
CA PRO A 54 3.13 9.35 -13.98
C PRO A 54 2.98 7.83 -13.75
N SER A 55 2.47 7.42 -12.59
CA SER A 55 2.19 6.03 -12.27
C SER A 55 1.06 5.43 -13.12
N TYR A 56 0.17 6.24 -13.68
CA TYR A 56 -0.95 5.74 -14.50
C TYR A 56 -0.47 4.93 -15.70
N GLY A 57 0.48 5.45 -16.47
CA GLY A 57 0.99 4.80 -17.68
C GLY A 57 1.67 3.45 -17.40
N VAL A 58 2.30 3.33 -16.23
CA VAL A 58 2.95 2.09 -15.78
C VAL A 58 1.89 1.09 -15.30
N LEU A 59 0.97 1.52 -14.45
CA LEU A 59 0.00 0.64 -13.78
C LEU A 59 -1.07 0.10 -14.74
N VAL A 60 -1.48 0.85 -15.75
CA VAL A 60 -2.42 0.38 -16.78
C VAL A 60 -1.82 -0.70 -17.69
N ARG A 61 -0.50 -0.67 -17.87
CA ARG A 61 0.23 -1.65 -18.69
C ARG A 61 0.68 -2.87 -17.90
N GLN A 62 0.60 -2.82 -16.57
CA GLN A 62 0.98 -3.94 -15.72
C GLN A 62 -0.13 -4.99 -15.70
N ASP A 63 0.26 -6.22 -16.02
CA ASP A 63 -0.61 -7.38 -15.93
C ASP A 63 -1.01 -7.61 -14.47
N VAL A 64 -2.32 -7.79 -14.22
CA VAL A 64 -2.91 -8.02 -12.90
C VAL A 64 -2.28 -9.22 -12.19
N SER A 65 -1.72 -10.15 -12.96
CA SER A 65 -1.01 -11.35 -12.47
C SER A 65 0.28 -11.02 -11.70
N LEU A 66 1.05 -10.01 -12.12
CA LEU A 66 2.30 -9.60 -11.46
C LEU A 66 2.05 -8.95 -10.08
N LEU A 67 0.93 -8.26 -9.93
CA LEU A 67 0.58 -7.58 -8.69
C LEU A 67 0.14 -8.54 -7.58
N LYS A 68 -0.43 -9.70 -7.94
CA LYS A 68 -0.71 -10.77 -6.96
C LYS A 68 0.58 -11.19 -6.26
N THR A 69 1.65 -11.36 -7.02
CA THR A 69 2.98 -11.73 -6.50
C THR A 69 3.54 -10.63 -5.59
N LEU A 70 3.44 -9.36 -5.99
CA LEU A 70 3.95 -8.23 -5.20
C LEU A 70 3.16 -7.99 -3.89
N SER A 71 1.85 -8.24 -3.89
CA SER A 71 1.02 -8.12 -2.69
C SER A 71 1.40 -9.15 -1.61
N LEU A 72 1.67 -10.40 -2.01
CA LEU A 72 2.16 -11.45 -1.12
C LEU A 72 3.54 -11.12 -0.56
N VAL A 73 4.44 -10.64 -1.42
CA VAL A 73 5.80 -10.25 -1.02
C VAL A 73 5.78 -9.05 -0.08
N SER A 74 4.99 -8.01 -0.34
CA SER A 74 4.94 -6.84 0.54
C SER A 74 4.34 -7.15 1.92
N LEU A 75 3.38 -8.08 1.99
CA LEU A 75 2.81 -8.55 3.25
C LEU A 75 3.82 -9.40 4.05
N ALA A 76 4.58 -10.27 3.35
CA ALA A 76 5.65 -11.06 3.93
C ALA A 76 6.81 -10.18 4.44
N LEU A 77 7.21 -9.17 3.67
CA LEU A 77 8.26 -8.21 4.04
C LEU A 77 7.86 -7.33 5.24
N ARG A 78 6.57 -6.98 5.39
CA ARG A 78 6.09 -6.26 6.58
C ARG A 78 6.06 -7.16 7.83
N LYS A 79 5.76 -8.45 7.71
CA LYS A 79 5.90 -9.43 8.80
C LYS A 79 7.37 -9.69 9.17
N GLY A 80 8.28 -9.50 8.21
CA GLY A 80 9.72 -9.71 8.37
C GLY A 80 10.52 -8.48 8.82
N LYS A 81 9.90 -7.33 9.14
CA LYS A 81 10.65 -6.21 9.74
C LYS A 81 11.18 -6.68 11.10
N PRO A 82 12.52 -6.77 11.30
CA PRO A 82 13.04 -7.03 12.63
C PRO A 82 12.65 -5.85 13.52
N LYS A 83 12.12 -6.15 14.70
CA LYS A 83 11.99 -5.17 15.79
C LYS A 83 13.30 -4.39 15.86
N GLN A 84 13.23 -3.07 15.67
CA GLN A 84 14.32 -2.20 16.09
C GLN A 84 14.63 -2.57 17.55
N LEU A 85 15.82 -3.12 17.78
CA LEU A 85 16.40 -3.18 19.11
C LEU A 85 16.59 -1.73 19.53
N GLU A 86 15.84 -1.34 20.56
CA GLU A 86 16.11 -0.16 21.38
C GLU A 86 17.61 -0.08 21.65
N PRO A 87 18.28 1.06 21.39
CA PRO A 87 19.67 1.21 21.78
C PRO A 87 19.73 1.20 23.30
N ASN A 88 20.34 0.14 23.81
CA ASN A 88 20.67 -0.10 25.21
C ASN A 88 21.45 1.12 25.76
N SER A 89 20.76 2.06 26.40
CA SER A 89 21.41 3.20 27.07
C SER A 89 22.01 2.72 28.39
N SER A 90 23.23 2.21 28.28
CA SER A 90 24.31 2.25 29.26
C SER A 90 23.94 2.78 30.64
N LYS A 91 23.74 1.85 31.59
CA LYS A 91 24.01 2.11 33.01
C LYS A 91 25.51 2.38 33.18
N GLN A 92 25.88 3.64 33.37
CA GLN A 92 27.19 4.06 33.88
C GLN A 92 26.95 5.38 34.63
N LYS A 93 26.92 5.40 35.98
CA LYS A 93 28.05 5.58 36.92
C LYS A 93 27.36 5.79 38.30
N LEU A 94 27.88 5.54 39.50
CA LEU A 94 29.25 5.42 39.99
C LEU A 94 29.18 4.89 41.44
N SER A 95 30.20 4.13 41.85
CA SER A 95 30.82 4.11 43.19
C SER A 95 30.06 3.59 44.43
N LEU A 96 30.53 2.45 44.94
CA LEU A 96 30.54 2.07 46.36
C LEU A 96 31.24 3.17 47.20
N TYR A 97 30.89 3.47 48.46
CA TYR A 97 31.10 2.69 49.70
C TYR A 97 30.44 3.40 50.92
N PRO A 98 30.46 2.86 52.17
CA PRO A 98 29.36 2.94 53.13
C PRO A 98 29.65 3.77 54.41
N ARG A 99 28.58 3.93 55.21
CA ARG A 99 28.44 4.52 56.56
C ARG A 99 28.48 6.03 56.67
#